data_AF-A0A699QC95-F1
#
_entry.id   AF-A0A699QC95-F1
#
_cell.length_a   1.000
_cell.length_b   1.000
_cell.length_c   1.000
_cell.angle_alpha   90.00
_cell.angle_beta   90.00
_cell.angle_gamma   90.00
#
_symmetry.space_group_name_H-M   'P 1'
#
loop_
_entity.id
_entity.type
_entity.pdbx_description
1 polymer ?
#
loop_
_entity_poly.entity_id
_entity_poly.type
_entity_poly.pdbx_seq_one_letter_code
_entity_poly.pdbx_strand_id
1 'polypeptide(L)'
;SAWVRLGSGATGPHNVNVALGVDSQWVNGGQVEINDAEHWHEICGSFRIEKQAAKVMVYIQGPAAGISFMVAGLQIFAVDRQPRFRHLKRQTDLIRTRDVILKFSTPDSSTMHSTKVIVKQTQNSFPIGTCISRTNIDNEDFVAFFVKYFNWAVFGNELKWYWTESQQGKLDYKDADDLLKLCDDNNIAARGHCIFW
;
A
#
# COMPACT_ATOMS: atom_id res chain seq x y z
N SER A 1 7.09 16.74 -1.71
CA SER A 1 6.22 17.20 -0.62
C SER A 1 6.22 18.72 -0.58
N ALA A 2 5.26 19.31 0.11
CA ALA A 2 5.23 20.73 0.43
C ALA A 2 4.49 20.92 1.75
N TRP A 3 4.74 22.01 2.46
CA TRP A 3 3.95 22.43 3.61
C TRP A 3 3.04 23.56 3.18
N VAL A 4 1.78 23.49 3.60
CA VAL A 4 0.77 24.51 3.30
C VAL A 4 0.03 24.92 4.56
N ARG A 5 -0.34 26.20 4.63
CA ARG A 5 -1.15 26.74 5.73
C ARG A 5 -2.14 27.75 5.17
N LEU A 6 -3.40 27.64 5.57
CA LEU A 6 -4.43 28.60 5.18
C LEU A 6 -4.20 29.93 5.90
N GLY A 7 -4.46 31.03 5.20
CA GLY A 7 -4.50 32.37 5.77
C GLY A 7 -5.88 32.75 6.30
N SER A 8 -6.06 34.03 6.60
CA SER A 8 -7.35 34.54 7.08
C SER A 8 -8.46 34.39 6.02
N GLY A 9 -9.68 34.12 6.50
CA GLY A 9 -10.87 33.97 5.65
C GLY A 9 -11.26 32.54 5.31
N ALA A 10 -10.48 31.53 5.71
CA ALA A 10 -10.89 30.13 5.60
C ALA A 10 -12.02 29.79 6.58
N THR A 11 -13.16 29.34 6.07
CA THR A 11 -14.31 28.89 6.88
C THR A 11 -14.69 27.49 6.42
N GLY A 12 -14.26 26.49 7.19
CA GLY A 12 -14.47 25.08 6.90
C GLY A 12 -13.33 24.40 6.12
N PRO A 13 -13.56 23.15 5.66
CA PRO A 13 -12.56 22.35 4.97
C PRO A 13 -12.15 22.92 3.60
N HIS A 14 -10.85 22.97 3.36
CA HIS A 14 -10.30 23.34 2.05
C HIS A 14 -9.26 22.34 1.57
N ASN A 15 -9.39 21.94 0.30
CA ASN A 15 -8.39 21.13 -0.36
C ASN A 15 -7.32 22.01 -1.00
N VAL A 16 -6.06 21.67 -0.75
CA VAL A 16 -4.89 22.25 -1.44
C VAL A 16 -4.11 21.11 -2.07
N ASN A 17 -3.76 21.24 -3.36
CA ASN A 17 -3.07 20.21 -4.11
C ASN A 17 -1.82 20.73 -4.82
N VAL A 18 -0.85 19.83 -5.02
CA VAL A 18 0.25 20.03 -5.96
C VAL A 18 -0.08 19.23 -7.21
N ALA A 19 -0.12 19.90 -8.36
CA ALA A 19 -0.39 19.29 -9.65
C ALA A 19 0.68 19.69 -10.68
N LEU A 20 0.84 18.87 -11.71
CA LEU A 20 1.76 19.12 -12.80
C LEU A 20 0.99 19.18 -14.12
N GLY A 21 1.24 20.22 -14.91
CA GLY A 21 0.89 20.26 -16.32
C GLY A 21 2.07 19.75 -17.13
N VAL A 22 1.96 18.55 -17.68
CA VAL A 22 2.99 17.86 -18.46
C VAL A 22 2.52 17.80 -19.91
N ASP A 23 3.10 18.62 -20.79
CA ASP A 23 2.70 18.72 -22.21
C ASP A 23 1.17 18.86 -22.40
N SER A 24 0.54 19.71 -21.58
CA SER A 24 -0.91 19.95 -21.53
C SER A 24 -1.77 18.81 -20.94
N GLN A 25 -1.16 17.79 -20.34
CA GLN A 25 -1.84 16.76 -19.55
C GLN A 25 -1.68 17.03 -18.05
N TRP A 26 -2.75 16.83 -17.29
CA TRP A 26 -2.74 17.00 -15.84
C TRP A 26 -2.28 15.74 -15.12
N VAL A 27 -1.36 15.91 -14.18
CA VAL A 27 -0.85 14.86 -13.31
C VAL A 27 -0.98 15.31 -11.85
N ASN A 28 -1.66 14.53 -11.03
CA ASN A 28 -1.79 14.81 -9.59
C ASN A 28 -0.49 14.45 -8.87
N GLY A 29 0.08 15.39 -8.11
CA GLY A 29 1.31 15.21 -7.34
C GLY A 29 1.10 15.04 -5.83
N GLY A 30 -0.14 15.12 -5.34
CA GLY A 30 -0.52 15.02 -3.93
C GLY A 30 -1.53 16.10 -3.54
N GLN A 31 -2.33 15.83 -2.52
CA GLN A 31 -3.31 16.77 -1.96
C GLN A 31 -3.46 16.60 -0.46
N VAL A 32 -3.95 17.65 0.20
CA VAL A 32 -4.32 17.63 1.61
C VAL A 32 -5.61 18.43 1.82
N GLU A 33 -6.50 17.92 2.68
CA GLU A 33 -7.63 18.68 3.19
C GLU A 33 -7.22 19.36 4.50
N ILE A 34 -7.44 20.67 4.58
CA ILE A 34 -7.05 21.52 5.69
C ILE A 34 -8.32 22.07 6.35
N ASN A 35 -8.46 21.83 7.65
CA ASN A 35 -9.65 22.20 8.42
C ASN A 35 -9.38 23.32 9.44
N ASP A 36 -8.15 23.86 9.47
CA ASP A 36 -7.75 24.93 10.36
C ASP A 36 -6.73 25.87 9.70
N ALA A 37 -6.67 27.13 10.15
CA ALA A 37 -5.74 28.14 9.66
C ALA A 37 -4.51 28.33 10.58
N GLU A 38 -4.36 27.50 11.61
CA GLU A 38 -3.33 27.67 12.65
C GLU A 38 -2.07 26.85 12.34
N HIS A 39 -2.24 25.69 11.72
CA HIS A 39 -1.17 24.71 11.53
C HIS A 39 -0.69 24.63 10.09
N TRP A 40 0.56 24.17 9.97
CA TRP A 40 1.10 23.73 8.69
C TRP A 40 0.73 22.28 8.45
N HIS A 41 0.26 21.99 7.25
CA HIS A 41 -0.15 20.66 6.80
C HIS A 41 0.77 20.20 5.67
N GLU A 42 1.19 18.95 5.71
CA GLU A 42 2.06 18.39 4.67
C GLU A 42 1.23 17.86 3.49
N ILE A 43 1.50 18.37 2.29
CA ILE A 43 1.12 17.72 1.04
C ILE A 43 2.21 16.69 0.72
N CYS A 44 1.84 15.42 0.76
CA CYS A 44 2.69 14.32 0.33
C CYS A 44 2.02 13.56 -0.81
N GLY A 45 2.82 13.17 -1.79
CA GLY A 45 2.36 12.43 -2.95
C GLY A 45 3.51 12.06 -3.87
N SER A 46 3.19 11.23 -4.86
CA SER A 46 4.13 10.77 -5.87
C SER A 46 3.43 10.67 -7.20
N PHE A 47 4.13 10.98 -8.27
CA PHE A 47 3.61 10.89 -9.63
C PHE A 47 4.65 10.24 -10.54
N ARG A 48 4.19 9.82 -11.73
CA ARG A 48 5.05 9.24 -12.77
C ARG A 48 4.80 9.97 -14.08
N ILE A 49 5.90 10.34 -14.75
CA ILE A 49 5.89 10.85 -16.12
C ILE A 49 6.46 9.72 -17.00
N GLU A 50 5.60 9.12 -17.84
CA GLU A 50 5.94 7.90 -18.60
C GLU A 50 6.86 8.15 -19.80
N LYS A 51 6.85 9.36 -20.34
CA LYS A 51 7.62 9.76 -21.53
C LYS A 51 8.39 11.03 -21.22
N GLN A 52 9.48 11.27 -21.94
CA GLN A 52 10.19 12.54 -21.82
C GLN A 52 9.26 13.68 -22.23
N ALA A 53 9.00 14.58 -21.28
CA ALA A 53 8.14 15.73 -21.50
C ALA A 53 8.92 16.90 -22.11
N ALA A 54 8.28 17.68 -22.98
CA ALA A 54 8.88 18.89 -23.55
C ALA A 54 8.70 20.10 -22.61
N LYS A 55 7.56 20.18 -21.93
CA LYS A 55 7.24 21.24 -20.98
C LYS A 55 6.54 20.65 -19.75
N VAL A 56 7.05 21.03 -18.58
CA VAL A 56 6.43 20.71 -17.29
C VAL A 56 6.22 21.99 -16.50
N MET A 57 5.00 22.20 -16.05
CA MET A 57 4.61 23.31 -15.16
C MET A 57 4.10 22.73 -13.85
N VAL A 58 4.56 23.27 -12.72
CA VAL A 58 4.08 22.90 -11.39
C VAL A 58 3.05 23.92 -10.94
N TYR A 59 1.93 23.43 -10.43
CA TYR A 59 0.83 24.21 -9.91
C TYR A 59 0.59 23.84 -8.46
N ILE A 60 0.28 24.84 -7.64
CA ILE A 60 -0.32 24.64 -6.33
C ILE A 60 -1.71 25.27 -6.44
N GLN A 61 -2.74 24.46 -6.24
CA GLN A 61 -4.14 24.85 -6.46
C GLN A 61 -4.95 24.61 -5.20
N GLY A 62 -6.12 25.23 -5.14
CA GLY A 62 -6.81 25.47 -3.88
C GLY A 62 -6.13 26.58 -3.06
N PRO A 63 -6.69 26.97 -1.91
CA PRO A 63 -8.05 26.71 -1.42
C PRO A 63 -9.11 27.40 -2.32
N ALA A 64 -10.37 27.51 -1.86
CA ALA A 64 -11.41 28.21 -2.60
C ALA A 64 -11.03 29.66 -2.91
N ALA A 65 -11.60 30.21 -3.98
CA ALA A 65 -11.30 31.57 -4.44
C ALA A 65 -11.49 32.60 -3.32
N GLY A 66 -10.52 33.50 -3.16
CA GLY A 66 -10.54 34.55 -2.12
C GLY A 66 -9.84 34.16 -0.81
N ILE A 67 -9.44 32.90 -0.65
CA ILE A 67 -8.71 32.45 0.54
C ILE A 67 -7.22 32.45 0.24
N SER A 68 -6.47 33.17 1.07
CA SER A 68 -5.01 33.19 1.01
C SER A 68 -4.43 31.92 1.62
N PHE A 69 -3.26 31.50 1.15
CA PHE A 69 -2.52 30.40 1.75
C PHE A 69 -1.01 30.62 1.57
N MET A 70 -0.25 30.00 2.46
CA MET A 70 1.21 30.01 2.43
C MET A 70 1.72 28.64 2.00
N VAL A 71 2.86 28.64 1.33
CA VAL A 71 3.56 27.41 0.92
C VAL A 71 5.00 27.50 1.43
N ALA A 72 5.50 26.42 2.01
CA ALA A 72 6.89 26.29 2.44
C ALA A 72 7.47 24.94 2.00
N GLY A 73 8.77 24.93 1.69
CA GLY A 73 9.52 23.69 1.46
C GLY A 73 8.99 22.82 0.33
N LEU A 74 8.44 23.40 -0.75
CA LEU A 74 8.06 22.62 -1.93
C LEU A 74 9.29 21.90 -2.50
N GLN A 75 9.22 20.58 -2.53
CA GLN A 75 10.25 19.72 -3.09
C GLN A 75 9.64 18.71 -4.03
N ILE A 76 10.16 18.70 -5.25
CA ILE A 76 9.93 17.67 -6.25
C ILE A 76 11.30 17.12 -6.59
N PHE A 77 11.48 15.82 -6.36
CA PHE A 77 12.75 15.15 -6.61
C PHE A 77 12.48 13.83 -7.33
N ALA A 78 13.38 13.46 -8.23
CA ALA A 78 13.33 12.17 -8.87
C ALA A 78 13.70 11.09 -7.85
N VAL A 79 12.89 10.04 -7.76
CA VAL A 79 13.28 8.84 -7.00
C VAL A 79 14.17 8.01 -7.90
N ASP A 80 15.48 8.03 -7.66
CA ASP A 80 16.37 7.09 -8.33
C ASP A 80 16.11 5.67 -7.82
N ARG A 81 15.45 4.89 -8.67
CA ARG A 81 15.06 3.51 -8.36
C ARG A 81 16.26 2.61 -8.19
N GLN A 82 17.38 2.89 -8.86
CA GLN A 82 18.54 1.99 -8.83
C GLN A 82 19.22 1.95 -7.44
N PRO A 83 19.64 3.08 -6.85
CA PRO A 83 20.10 3.12 -5.46
C PRO A 83 19.02 2.70 -4.46
N ARG A 84 17.76 3.09 -4.67
CA ARG A 84 16.65 2.71 -3.79
C ARG A 84 16.49 1.20 -3.72
N PHE A 85 16.49 0.51 -4.86
CA PHE A 85 16.40 -0.94 -4.93
C PHE A 85 17.63 -1.63 -4.37
N ARG A 86 18.84 -1.11 -4.62
CA ARG A 86 20.06 -1.63 -3.95
C ARG A 86 19.98 -1.50 -2.44
N HIS A 87 19.55 -0.35 -1.94
CA HIS A 87 19.36 -0.11 -0.51
C HIS A 87 18.30 -1.04 0.08
N LEU A 88 17.12 -1.14 -0.54
CA LEU A 88 16.04 -2.02 -0.10
C LEU A 88 16.47 -3.48 -0.12
N LYS A 89 17.19 -3.93 -1.15
CA LYS A 89 17.75 -5.28 -1.21
C LYS A 89 18.70 -5.54 -0.05
N ARG A 90 19.64 -4.62 0.22
CA ARG A 90 20.52 -4.73 1.40
C ARG A 90 19.74 -4.79 2.70
N GLN A 91 18.69 -3.98 2.88
CA GLN A 91 17.85 -4.06 4.08
C GLN A 91 17.14 -5.41 4.16
N THR A 92 16.54 -5.90 3.08
CA THR A 92 15.94 -7.24 3.02
C THR A 92 16.94 -8.32 3.41
N ASP A 93 18.17 -8.27 2.89
CA ASP A 93 19.22 -9.23 3.24
C ASP A 93 19.61 -9.17 4.73
N LEU A 94 19.48 -8.01 5.38
CA LEU A 94 19.80 -7.84 6.80
C LEU A 94 18.68 -8.26 7.74
N ILE A 95 17.42 -7.95 7.40
CA ILE A 95 16.28 -8.07 8.32
C ILE A 95 15.23 -9.11 7.89
N ARG A 96 15.31 -9.65 6.68
CA ARG A 96 14.31 -10.57 6.11
C ARG A 96 14.91 -11.85 5.52
N THR A 97 16.22 -11.99 5.44
CA THR A 97 16.88 -13.24 5.04
C THR A 97 17.75 -13.77 6.17
N ARG A 98 18.15 -15.04 6.05
CA ARG A 98 19.02 -15.73 7.00
C ARG A 98 19.77 -16.83 6.27
N ASP A 99 21.01 -17.09 6.70
CA ASP A 99 21.78 -18.20 6.18
C ASP A 99 21.17 -19.54 6.60
N VAL A 100 21.03 -20.45 5.65
CA VAL A 100 20.63 -21.83 5.88
C VAL A 100 21.84 -22.73 5.65
N ILE A 101 22.33 -23.35 6.72
CA ILE A 101 23.48 -24.25 6.68
C ILE A 101 22.98 -25.70 6.63
N LEU A 102 23.21 -26.37 5.50
CA LEU A 102 22.93 -27.80 5.35
C LEU A 102 24.20 -28.60 5.66
N LYS A 103 24.13 -29.49 6.66
CA LYS A 103 25.24 -30.37 7.03
C LYS A 103 24.90 -31.80 6.64
N PHE A 104 25.82 -32.47 5.97
CA PHE A 104 25.69 -33.87 5.57
C PHE A 104 26.81 -34.66 6.26
N SER A 105 26.45 -35.79 6.88
CA SER A 105 27.41 -36.70 7.51
C SER A 105 27.38 -38.02 6.76
N THR A 106 28.53 -38.50 6.30
CA THR A 106 28.68 -39.80 5.63
C THR A 106 29.64 -40.68 6.43
N PRO A 107 29.29 -41.95 6.69
CA PRO A 107 30.17 -42.88 7.39
C PRO A 107 31.41 -43.30 6.57
N ASP A 108 31.29 -43.38 5.24
CA ASP A 108 32.36 -43.80 4.33
C ASP A 108 32.48 -42.84 3.13
N SER A 109 33.67 -42.24 2.96
CA SER A 109 33.97 -41.33 1.84
C SER A 109 34.22 -42.05 0.50
N SER A 110 34.33 -43.38 0.52
CA SER A 110 34.74 -44.21 -0.62
C SER A 110 33.59 -44.63 -1.56
N THR A 111 32.32 -44.43 -1.16
CA THR A 111 31.13 -44.80 -1.95
C THR A 111 30.19 -43.61 -2.24
N MET A 112 30.75 -42.39 -2.33
CA MET A 112 29.95 -41.20 -2.64
C MET A 112 29.52 -41.19 -4.11
N HIS A 113 28.30 -41.66 -4.36
CA HIS A 113 27.59 -41.35 -5.60
C HIS A 113 27.17 -39.86 -5.63
N SER A 114 27.23 -39.24 -6.81
CA SER A 114 26.75 -37.86 -7.00
C SER A 114 25.31 -37.73 -6.50
N THR A 115 25.12 -36.94 -5.44
CA THR A 115 23.80 -36.72 -4.82
C THR A 115 23.36 -35.30 -5.09
N LYS A 116 22.16 -35.14 -5.65
CA LYS A 116 21.57 -33.84 -5.97
C LYS A 116 20.65 -33.38 -4.85
N VAL A 117 20.95 -32.22 -4.27
CA VAL A 117 20.08 -31.55 -3.29
C VAL A 117 19.36 -30.39 -3.99
N ILE A 118 18.03 -30.29 -3.79
CA ILE A 118 17.21 -29.19 -4.30
C ILE A 118 16.50 -28.54 -3.12
N VAL A 119 16.78 -27.26 -2.88
CA VAL A 119 16.07 -26.45 -1.89
C VAL A 119 15.03 -25.60 -2.60
N LYS A 120 13.76 -25.72 -2.20
CA LYS A 120 12.66 -24.90 -2.70
C LYS A 120 11.97 -24.20 -1.53
N GLN A 121 11.82 -22.89 -1.63
CA GLN A 121 10.97 -22.15 -0.69
C GLN A 121 9.50 -22.49 -0.98
N THR A 122 8.80 -23.00 0.02
CA THR A 122 7.37 -23.38 -0.10
C THR A 122 6.44 -22.26 0.34
N GLN A 123 6.85 -21.46 1.33
CA GLN A 123 6.06 -20.35 1.88
C GLN A 123 6.95 -19.27 2.49
N ASN A 124 6.40 -18.06 2.66
CA ASN A 124 7.03 -16.99 3.43
C ASN A 124 6.63 -17.12 4.90
N SER A 125 7.57 -16.85 5.82
CA SER A 125 7.29 -16.83 7.26
C SER A 125 6.61 -15.55 7.74
N PHE A 126 6.65 -14.49 6.94
CA PHE A 126 6.04 -13.21 7.26
C PHE A 126 4.81 -12.93 6.39
N PRO A 127 3.86 -12.10 6.88
CA PRO A 127 2.67 -11.74 6.14
C PRO A 127 2.97 -10.96 4.86
N ILE A 128 2.49 -11.45 3.73
CA ILE A 128 2.32 -10.72 2.48
C ILE A 128 0.84 -10.84 2.12
N GLY A 129 0.11 -9.75 2.31
CA GLY A 129 -1.33 -9.75 2.15
C GLY A 129 -1.87 -8.60 1.32
N THR A 130 -3.14 -8.73 0.97
CA THR A 130 -3.92 -7.73 0.25
C THR A 130 -5.28 -7.52 0.93
N CYS A 131 -5.95 -6.43 0.56
CA CYS A 131 -7.35 -6.22 0.87
C CYS A 131 -8.22 -7.01 -0.11
N ILE A 132 -9.27 -7.66 0.40
CA ILE A 132 -10.32 -8.33 -0.38
C ILE A 132 -11.69 -7.83 0.09
N SER A 133 -12.68 -7.88 -0.78
CA SER A 133 -14.06 -7.53 -0.47
C SER A 133 -15.01 -8.52 -1.12
N ARG A 134 -16.28 -8.52 -0.69
CA ARG A 134 -17.29 -9.44 -1.21
C ARG A 134 -17.43 -9.38 -2.73
N THR A 135 -17.32 -8.20 -3.32
CA THR A 135 -17.43 -8.03 -4.79
C THR A 135 -16.20 -8.54 -5.53
N ASN A 136 -15.05 -8.71 -4.88
CA ASN A 136 -13.85 -9.23 -5.53
C ASN A 136 -13.91 -10.75 -5.72
N ILE A 137 -14.56 -11.47 -4.80
CA ILE A 137 -14.49 -12.94 -4.78
C ILE A 137 -15.43 -13.62 -5.78
N ASP A 138 -16.36 -12.87 -6.41
CA ASP A 138 -17.14 -13.38 -7.54
C ASP A 138 -16.31 -13.46 -8.84
N ASN A 139 -15.11 -12.86 -8.85
CA ASN A 139 -14.20 -12.92 -9.98
C ASN A 139 -13.15 -14.04 -9.77
N GLU A 140 -13.31 -15.14 -10.51
CA GLU A 140 -12.43 -16.31 -10.41
C GLU A 140 -10.96 -15.98 -10.75
N ASP A 141 -10.70 -15.09 -11.72
CA ASP A 141 -9.34 -14.68 -12.08
C ASP A 141 -8.67 -13.92 -10.93
N PHE A 142 -9.44 -13.06 -10.25
CA PHE A 142 -8.97 -12.36 -9.06
C PHE A 142 -8.68 -13.35 -7.93
N VAL A 143 -9.57 -14.30 -7.67
CA VAL A 143 -9.38 -15.32 -6.63
C VAL A 143 -8.16 -16.18 -6.93
N ALA A 144 -7.98 -16.62 -8.17
CA ALA A 144 -6.81 -17.40 -8.59
C ALA A 144 -5.51 -16.63 -8.41
N PHE A 145 -5.50 -15.33 -8.73
CA PHE A 145 -4.35 -14.46 -8.47
C PHE A 145 -4.11 -14.30 -6.96
N PHE A 146 -5.15 -14.02 -6.19
CA PHE A 146 -5.07 -13.81 -4.75
C PHE A 146 -4.47 -15.03 -4.04
N VAL A 147 -5.03 -16.22 -4.27
CA VAL A 147 -4.59 -17.48 -3.67
C VAL A 147 -3.15 -17.83 -4.07
N LYS A 148 -2.73 -17.48 -5.28
CA LYS A 148 -1.38 -17.78 -5.76
C LYS A 148 -0.30 -16.91 -5.13
N TYR A 149 -0.59 -15.65 -4.81
CA TYR A 149 0.44 -14.65 -4.48
C TYR A 149 0.43 -14.13 -3.05
N PHE A 150 -0.68 -14.30 -2.31
CA PHE A 150 -0.81 -13.79 -0.95
C PHE A 150 -1.04 -14.92 0.06
N ASN A 151 -0.47 -14.75 1.25
CA ASN A 151 -0.68 -15.66 2.39
C ASN A 151 -1.45 -15.00 3.54
N TRP A 152 -1.84 -13.73 3.38
CA TRP A 152 -2.69 -13.00 4.31
C TRP A 152 -3.75 -12.15 3.61
N ALA A 153 -4.85 -11.88 4.29
CA ALA A 153 -5.94 -11.03 3.82
C ALA A 153 -6.41 -10.04 4.89
N VAL A 154 -7.03 -8.94 4.45
CA VAL A 154 -7.86 -8.07 5.27
C VAL A 154 -9.15 -7.79 4.50
N PHE A 155 -10.29 -7.71 5.20
CA PHE A 155 -11.57 -7.44 4.54
C PHE A 155 -11.79 -5.94 4.45
N GLY A 156 -12.22 -5.46 3.29
CA GLY A 156 -12.29 -4.02 2.99
C GLY A 156 -13.26 -3.29 3.89
N ASN A 157 -14.46 -3.84 4.06
CA ASN A 157 -15.50 -3.28 4.91
C ASN A 157 -16.26 -4.32 5.73
N GLU A 158 -16.17 -5.59 5.37
CA GLU A 158 -17.08 -6.64 5.81
C GLU A 158 -16.97 -6.97 7.30
N LEU A 159 -15.92 -6.48 7.98
CA LEU A 159 -15.76 -6.56 9.43
C LEU A 159 -15.96 -5.23 10.17
N LYS A 160 -16.31 -4.16 9.46
CA LYS A 160 -16.57 -2.85 10.07
C LYS A 160 -18.00 -2.81 10.61
N TRP A 161 -18.18 -2.08 11.71
CA TRP A 161 -19.44 -2.06 12.45
C TRP A 161 -20.65 -1.62 11.59
N TYR A 162 -20.51 -0.60 10.74
CA TYR A 162 -21.60 -0.18 9.85
C TYR A 162 -21.99 -1.22 8.80
N TRP A 163 -21.11 -2.18 8.51
CA TRP A 163 -21.38 -3.30 7.60
C TRP A 163 -22.05 -4.44 8.36
N THR A 164 -21.48 -4.84 9.49
CA THR A 164 -21.97 -5.98 10.27
C THR A 164 -23.21 -5.67 11.10
N GLU A 165 -23.50 -4.39 11.39
CA GLU A 165 -24.68 -3.95 12.13
C GLU A 165 -25.21 -2.63 11.57
N SER A 166 -25.64 -2.63 10.30
CA SER A 166 -26.21 -1.43 9.66
C SER A 166 -27.47 -0.90 10.37
N GLN A 167 -28.14 -1.72 11.17
CA GLN A 167 -29.25 -1.35 12.05
C GLN A 167 -29.02 -1.93 13.44
N GLN A 168 -29.16 -1.10 14.48
CA GLN A 168 -28.94 -1.50 15.86
C GLN A 168 -29.76 -2.75 16.22
N GLY A 169 -29.08 -3.73 16.81
CA GLY A 169 -29.61 -5.04 17.19
C GLY A 169 -29.73 -6.05 16.05
N LYS A 170 -29.35 -5.70 14.82
CA LYS A 170 -29.41 -6.59 13.64
C LYS A 170 -28.01 -6.85 13.09
N LEU A 171 -27.39 -7.91 13.60
CA LEU A 171 -26.08 -8.37 13.14
C LEU A 171 -26.19 -9.19 11.86
N ASP A 172 -25.31 -8.94 10.90
CA ASP A 172 -25.12 -9.71 9.67
C ASP A 172 -23.63 -9.89 9.37
N TYR A 173 -23.14 -11.12 9.48
CA TYR A 173 -21.74 -11.48 9.22
C TYR A 173 -21.58 -12.26 7.92
N LYS A 174 -22.64 -12.42 7.12
CA LYS A 174 -22.63 -13.33 5.96
C LYS A 174 -21.46 -13.07 5.01
N ASP A 175 -21.23 -11.81 4.62
CA ASP A 175 -20.13 -11.47 3.72
C ASP A 175 -18.76 -11.71 4.35
N ALA A 176 -18.62 -11.44 5.66
CA ALA A 176 -17.39 -11.72 6.38
C ALA A 176 -17.12 -13.23 6.48
N ASP A 177 -18.16 -14.02 6.73
CA ASP A 177 -18.09 -15.48 6.82
C ASP A 177 -17.71 -16.09 5.45
N ASP A 178 -18.28 -15.59 4.35
CA ASP A 178 -17.92 -16.01 2.99
C ASP A 178 -16.42 -15.72 2.69
N LEU A 179 -15.93 -14.53 3.05
CA LEU A 179 -14.53 -14.15 2.85
C LEU A 179 -13.58 -14.94 3.76
N LEU A 180 -13.97 -15.18 5.00
CA LEU A 180 -13.20 -15.97 5.95
C LEU A 180 -13.13 -17.43 5.49
N LYS A 181 -14.24 -17.97 5.00
CA LYS A 181 -14.28 -19.31 4.42
C LYS A 181 -13.34 -19.44 3.23
N LEU A 182 -13.33 -18.49 2.29
CA LEU A 182 -12.38 -18.49 1.17
C LEU A 182 -10.93 -18.51 1.67
N CYS A 183 -10.64 -17.74 2.72
CA CYS A 183 -9.30 -17.68 3.32
C CYS A 183 -8.92 -19.02 3.96
N ASP A 184 -9.81 -19.60 4.78
CA ASP A 184 -9.59 -20.89 5.46
C ASP A 184 -9.41 -22.04 4.45
N ASP A 185 -10.27 -22.11 3.43
CA ASP A 185 -10.21 -23.14 2.38
C ASP A 185 -8.88 -23.10 1.59
N ASN A 186 -8.18 -21.95 1.58
CA ASN A 186 -6.91 -21.75 0.88
C ASN A 186 -5.71 -21.57 1.82
N ASN A 187 -5.86 -21.82 3.13
CA ASN A 187 -4.82 -21.66 4.15
C ASN A 187 -4.20 -20.24 4.16
N ILE A 188 -5.05 -19.22 4.04
CA ILE A 188 -4.69 -17.80 4.08
C ILE A 188 -5.17 -17.21 5.41
N ALA A 189 -4.28 -16.55 6.14
CA ALA A 189 -4.64 -15.92 7.41
C ALA A 189 -5.36 -14.58 7.20
N ALA A 190 -6.45 -14.32 7.93
CA ALA A 190 -7.16 -13.04 7.88
C ALA A 190 -6.79 -12.11 9.05
N ARG A 191 -6.67 -10.81 8.79
CA ARG A 191 -6.57 -9.77 9.82
C ARG A 191 -7.93 -9.11 10.02
N GLY A 192 -8.41 -9.09 11.26
CA GLY A 192 -9.61 -8.35 11.61
C GLY A 192 -9.40 -6.84 11.44
N HIS A 193 -10.32 -6.19 10.71
CA HIS A 193 -10.33 -4.75 10.52
C HIS A 193 -11.78 -4.25 10.37
N CYS A 194 -12.38 -3.66 11.40
CA CYS A 194 -11.86 -3.41 12.74
C CYS A 194 -13.03 -3.31 13.75
N ILE A 195 -12.71 -3.47 15.04
CA ILE A 195 -13.70 -3.38 16.12
C ILE A 195 -14.14 -1.94 16.35
N PHE A 196 -13.21 -0.98 16.31
CA PHE A 196 -13.47 0.44 16.48
C PHE A 196 -12.65 1.24 15.45
N TRP A 197 -13.28 2.22 14.81
CA TRP A 197 -12.65 3.12 13.84
C TRP A 197 -13.08 4.56 14.09
#